data_AF-A0A1T4R4L9-F1
#
_entry.id   AF-A0A1T4R4L9-F1
#
_cell.length_a   1.000
_cell.length_b   1.000
_cell.length_c   1.000
_cell.angle_alpha   90.00
_cell.angle_beta   90.00
_cell.angle_gamma   90.00
#
_symmetry.space_group_name_H-M   'P 1'
#
loop_
_entity.id
_entity.type
_entity.pdbx_description
1 polymer ?
#
loop_
_entity_poly.entity_id
_entity_poly.type
_entity_poly.pdbx_seq_one_letter_code
_entity_poly.pdbx_strand_id
1 'polypeptide(L)'
;MERYMPNTLFPYPDRFIELCEQKHGLGFSREFLDCANRKLTALYEKEAGCQVDGAVFIGIVTPPEDNFFLQTKWIVTQFSSVIHVGPDKFPATISWQSKSNRMYTIGDTNINETDIEFLLVVDGM
;
A
#
# COMPACT_ATOMS: atom_id res chain seq x y z
N MET A 1 -9.32 0.56 27.97
CA MET A 1 -8.55 1.50 27.12
C MET A 1 -8.87 1.15 25.69
N GLU A 2 -9.71 1.95 25.04
CA GLU A 2 -9.85 1.87 23.58
C GLU A 2 -8.48 2.16 22.98
N ARG A 3 -7.91 1.19 22.27
CA ARG A 3 -6.65 1.42 21.55
C ARG A 3 -6.98 2.35 20.40
N TYR A 4 -6.43 3.56 20.43
CA TYR A 4 -6.52 4.48 19.31
C TYR A 4 -6.04 3.78 18.04
N MET A 5 -6.89 3.74 17.03
CA MET A 5 -6.59 3.16 15.72
C MET A 5 -6.44 4.32 14.73
N PRO A 6 -5.27 4.48 14.09
CA PRO A 6 -5.11 5.53 13.09
C PRO A 6 -6.04 5.29 11.90
N ASN A 7 -6.73 6.35 11.45
CA ASN A 7 -7.54 6.35 10.22
C ASN A 7 -6.62 6.42 8.99
N THR A 8 -5.89 5.34 8.75
CA THR A 8 -4.92 5.21 7.67
C THR A 8 -4.92 3.78 7.15
N LEU A 9 -4.52 3.59 5.90
CA LEU A 9 -4.48 2.27 5.27
C LEU A 9 -3.55 1.25 5.95
N PHE A 10 -2.45 1.71 6.51
CA PHE A 10 -1.52 0.90 7.31
C PHE A 10 -1.54 1.38 8.77
N PRO A 11 -2.56 1.04 9.57
CA PRO A 11 -2.70 1.55 10.93
C PRO A 11 -1.63 1.00 11.88
N TYR A 12 -1.01 -0.13 11.54
CA TYR A 12 0.09 -0.75 12.26
C TYR A 12 1.22 -1.16 11.31
N PRO A 13 2.05 -0.20 10.83
CA PRO A 13 3.08 -0.47 9.83
C PRO A 13 4.04 -1.58 10.24
N ASP A 14 4.50 -1.59 11.50
CA ASP A 14 5.48 -2.59 11.97
C ASP A 14 4.92 -4.02 11.89
N ARG A 15 3.65 -4.21 12.27
CA ARG A 15 2.99 -5.52 12.14
C ARG A 15 2.80 -5.92 10.69
N PHE A 16 2.49 -4.96 9.82
CA PHE A 16 2.38 -5.22 8.38
C PHE A 16 3.73 -5.66 7.81
N ILE A 17 4.83 -4.98 8.16
CA ILE A 17 6.19 -5.35 7.77
C ILE A 17 6.51 -6.76 8.22
N GLU A 18 6.33 -7.06 9.51
CA GLU A 18 6.60 -8.39 10.08
C GLU A 18 5.81 -9.50 9.36
N LEU A 19 4.52 -9.27 9.11
CA LEU A 19 3.65 -10.24 8.42
C LEU A 19 4.06 -10.43 6.97
N CYS A 20 4.43 -9.36 6.26
CA CYS A 20 4.87 -9.44 4.87
C CYS A 20 6.20 -10.16 4.74
N GLU A 21 7.14 -9.90 5.65
CA GLU A 21 8.41 -10.61 5.70
C GLU A 21 8.19 -12.10 5.99
N GLN A 22 7.40 -12.44 7.01
CA GLN A 22 7.16 -13.84 7.40
C GLN A 22 6.41 -14.66 6.34
N LYS A 23 5.40 -14.08 5.69
CA LYS A 23 4.51 -14.81 4.77
C LYS A 23 4.97 -14.77 3.31
N HIS A 24 5.66 -13.69 2.93
CA HIS A 24 5.97 -13.41 1.53
C HIS A 24 7.47 -13.14 1.29
N GLY A 25 8.29 -13.02 2.34
CA GLY A 25 9.71 -12.67 2.20
C GLY A 25 9.93 -11.25 1.67
N LEU A 26 8.98 -10.34 1.94
CA LEU A 26 9.00 -8.96 1.44
C LEU A 26 9.32 -7.97 2.56
N GLY A 27 10.51 -7.38 2.48
CA GLY A 27 10.98 -6.37 3.41
C GLY A 27 10.46 -4.99 3.06
N PHE A 28 9.34 -4.60 3.64
CA PHE A 28 8.87 -3.21 3.59
C PHE A 28 9.65 -2.34 4.57
N SER A 29 10.02 -1.13 4.16
CA SER A 29 10.56 -0.14 5.08
C SER A 29 9.44 0.61 5.80
N ARG A 30 9.70 1.02 7.04
CA ARG A 30 8.77 1.86 7.79
C ARG A 30 8.51 3.19 7.10
N GLU A 31 9.56 3.80 6.54
CA GLU A 31 9.48 5.06 5.81
C GLU A 31 8.59 4.97 4.57
N PHE A 32 8.65 3.85 3.85
CA PHE A 32 7.79 3.61 2.70
C PHE A 32 6.32 3.57 3.12
N LEU A 33 5.99 2.81 4.16
CA LEU A 33 4.61 2.70 4.66
C LEU A 33 4.10 4.01 5.27
N ASP A 34 4.95 4.78 5.94
CA ASP A 34 4.57 6.10 6.46
C ASP A 34 4.29 7.09 5.32
N CYS A 35 5.09 7.06 4.25
CA CYS A 35 4.83 7.84 3.04
C CYS A 35 3.53 7.39 2.34
N ALA A 36 3.33 6.08 2.23
CA ALA A 36 2.13 5.48 1.68
C ALA A 36 0.89 5.92 2.48
N ASN A 37 0.91 5.87 3.81
CA ASN A 37 -0.19 6.31 4.66
C ASN A 37 -0.59 7.77 4.42
N ARG A 38 0.39 8.67 4.25
CA ARG A 38 0.14 10.10 4.00
C ARG A 38 -0.53 10.38 2.67
N LYS A 39 -0.39 9.49 1.68
CA LYS A 39 -0.83 9.72 0.30
C LYS A 39 -1.97 8.80 -0.14
N LEU A 40 -1.81 7.50 0.11
CA LEU A 40 -2.74 6.48 -0.31
C LEU A 40 -4.05 6.51 0.46
N THR A 41 -4.08 6.95 1.72
CA THR A 41 -5.33 6.99 2.49
C THR A 41 -6.34 7.92 1.81
N ALA A 42 -5.96 9.17 1.57
CA ALA A 42 -6.83 10.12 0.87
C ALA A 42 -7.15 9.68 -0.56
N LEU A 43 -6.19 9.05 -1.26
CA LEU A 43 -6.42 8.51 -2.59
C LEU A 43 -7.46 7.39 -2.57
N TYR A 44 -7.35 6.46 -1.63
CA TYR A 44 -8.32 5.38 -1.45
C TYR A 44 -9.70 5.93 -1.13
N GLU A 45 -9.84 6.89 -0.23
CA GLU A 45 -11.16 7.44 0.09
C GLU A 45 -11.83 8.09 -1.12
N LYS A 46 -11.01 8.73 -1.97
CA LYS A 46 -11.46 9.33 -3.23
C LYS A 46 -11.88 8.28 -4.25
N GLU A 47 -11.08 7.24 -4.47
CA GLU A 47 -11.35 6.23 -5.50
C GLU A 47 -12.41 5.21 -5.05
N ALA A 48 -12.44 4.86 -3.77
CA ALA A 48 -13.39 3.92 -3.19
C ALA A 48 -14.71 4.58 -2.70
N GLY A 49 -14.79 5.91 -2.72
CA GLY A 49 -16.00 6.63 -2.29
C GLY A 49 -16.41 6.40 -0.82
N CYS A 50 -15.51 5.91 0.04
CA CYS A 50 -15.75 5.62 1.45
C CYS A 50 -14.63 6.20 2.32
N GLN A 51 -14.91 6.48 3.60
CA GLN A 51 -13.88 6.94 4.53
C GLN A 51 -13.11 5.77 5.12
N VAL A 52 -11.86 5.98 5.48
CA VAL A 52 -11.07 5.00 6.25
C VAL A 52 -11.31 5.26 7.73
N ASP A 53 -12.44 4.78 8.25
CA ASP A 53 -12.86 4.95 9.64
C ASP A 53 -13.05 3.60 10.34
N GLY A 54 -11.94 2.99 10.78
CA GLY A 54 -11.99 1.80 11.62
C GLY A 54 -10.93 0.75 11.28
N ALA A 55 -11.30 -0.51 11.43
CA ALA A 55 -10.37 -1.62 11.23
C ALA A 55 -10.02 -1.76 9.75
N VAL A 56 -8.75 -1.48 9.44
CA VAL A 56 -8.19 -1.71 8.11
C VAL A 56 -7.36 -2.98 8.12
N PHE A 57 -7.57 -3.82 7.09
CA PHE A 57 -6.70 -4.95 6.79
C PHE A 57 -6.31 -4.91 5.32
N ILE A 58 -5.01 -4.90 5.05
CA ILE A 58 -4.47 -5.00 3.69
C ILE A 58 -3.86 -6.38 3.53
N GLY A 59 -4.41 -7.16 2.62
CA GLY A 59 -3.87 -8.44 2.20
C GLY A 59 -3.08 -8.30 0.91
N ILE A 60 -1.91 -8.94 0.84
CA ILE A 60 -1.20 -9.16 -0.42
C ILE A 60 -1.98 -10.24 -1.19
N VAL A 61 -2.38 -9.94 -2.43
CA VAL A 61 -2.98 -10.95 -3.31
C VAL A 61 -1.99 -11.33 -4.38
N THR A 62 -1.58 -12.59 -4.35
CA THR A 62 -0.80 -13.20 -5.42
C THR A 62 -1.70 -14.08 -6.28
N PRO A 63 -1.70 -13.96 -7.62
CA PRO A 63 -2.18 -15.04 -8.46
C PRO A 63 -1.19 -16.22 -8.39
N PRO A 64 -1.66 -17.48 -8.32
CA PRO A 64 -0.82 -18.67 -8.08
C PRO A 64 0.23 -18.95 -9.16
N GLU A 65 0.19 -18.31 -10.32
CA GLU A 65 1.06 -18.62 -11.47
C GLU A 65 1.92 -17.43 -11.92
N ASP A 66 1.86 -16.32 -11.20
CA ASP A 66 2.23 -15.03 -11.75
C ASP A 66 3.32 -14.34 -10.91
N ASN A 67 4.47 -14.10 -11.56
CA ASN A 67 5.58 -13.26 -11.10
C ASN A 67 5.16 -11.76 -10.97
N PHE A 68 3.92 -11.48 -10.61
CA PHE A 68 3.27 -10.17 -10.57
C PHE A 68 3.58 -9.35 -9.31
N PHE A 69 4.49 -9.83 -8.46
CA PHE A 69 4.70 -9.24 -7.14
C PHE A 69 5.25 -7.81 -7.16
N LEU A 70 6.10 -7.50 -8.15
CA LEU A 70 6.70 -6.19 -8.38
C LEU A 70 7.00 -6.09 -9.89
N GLN A 71 6.08 -5.61 -10.71
CA GLN A 71 6.45 -5.22 -12.07
C GLN A 71 7.12 -3.85 -12.03
N THR A 72 8.43 -3.81 -12.27
CA THR A 72 9.13 -2.60 -12.66
C THR A 72 8.94 -2.41 -14.16
N LYS A 73 7.87 -1.72 -14.57
CA LYS A 73 7.79 -1.21 -15.95
C LYS A 73 8.52 0.13 -15.97
N TRP A 74 9.83 0.07 -16.19
CA TRP A 74 10.72 1.23 -16.28
C TRP A 74 10.79 2.06 -14.99
N ILE A 75 9.82 2.97 -14.78
CA ILE A 75 9.78 3.98 -13.71
C ILE A 75 8.63 3.70 -12.72
N VAL A 76 7.70 2.81 -13.09
CA VAL A 76 6.54 2.45 -12.26
C VAL A 76 6.78 1.09 -11.61
N THR A 77 6.57 1.04 -10.30
CA THR A 77 6.52 -0.19 -9.50
C THR A 77 5.08 -0.42 -9.04
N GLN A 78 4.60 -1.65 -9.07
CA GLN A 78 3.21 -2.00 -8.76
C GLN A 78 3.13 -3.16 -7.76
N PHE A 79 2.10 -3.12 -6.92
CA PHE A 79 1.74 -4.09 -5.90
C PHE A 79 0.22 -4.32 -5.91
N SER A 80 -0.20 -5.57 -6.16
CA SER A 80 -1.61 -5.97 -6.11
C SER A 80 -2.04 -6.34 -4.69
N SER A 81 -3.17 -5.79 -4.26
CA SER A 81 -3.65 -5.92 -2.89
C SER A 81 -5.16 -6.12 -2.83
N VAL A 82 -5.64 -6.54 -1.66
CA VAL A 82 -7.03 -6.41 -1.29
C VAL A 82 -7.08 -5.59 -0.03
N ILE A 83 -7.87 -4.52 -0.06
CA ILE A 83 -8.04 -3.60 1.06
C ILE A 83 -9.41 -3.88 1.67
N HIS A 84 -9.40 -4.15 2.98
CA HIS A 84 -10.59 -4.27 3.80
C HIS A 84 -10.69 -3.05 4.70
N VAL A 85 -11.81 -2.35 4.66
CA VAL A 85 -12.13 -1.24 5.57
C VAL A 85 -13.47 -1.55 6.22
N GLY A 86 -13.45 -1.91 7.51
CA GLY A 86 -14.66 -2.37 8.20
C GLY A 86 -15.24 -3.64 7.56
N PRO A 87 -16.55 -3.68 7.20
CA PRO A 87 -17.16 -4.81 6.50
C PRO A 87 -16.85 -4.82 5.00
N ASP A 88 -16.38 -3.71 4.44
CA ASP A 88 -16.22 -3.54 3.01
C ASP A 88 -14.86 -4.09 2.55
N LYS A 89 -14.88 -4.76 1.39
CA LYS A 89 -13.71 -5.41 0.80
C LYS A 89 -13.60 -4.99 -0.65
N PHE A 90 -12.52 -4.29 -0.96
CA PHE A 90 -12.25 -3.83 -2.31
C PHE A 90 -10.92 -4.41 -2.80
N PRO A 91 -10.91 -5.16 -3.91
CA PRO A 91 -9.68 -5.45 -4.62
C PRO A 91 -9.07 -4.13 -5.09
N ALA A 92 -7.77 -3.95 -4.87
CA ALA A 92 -7.10 -2.71 -5.23
C ALA A 92 -5.66 -2.95 -5.68
N THR A 93 -5.30 -2.32 -6.79
CA THR A 93 -3.93 -2.25 -7.28
C THR A 93 -3.30 -0.96 -6.81
N ILE A 94 -2.20 -1.06 -6.06
CA ILE A 94 -1.39 0.07 -5.63
C ILE A 94 -0.14 0.13 -6.51
N SER A 95 0.07 1.24 -7.21
CA SER A 95 1.29 1.49 -7.97
C SER A 95 1.97 2.76 -7.48
N TRP A 96 3.27 2.89 -7.70
CA TRP A 96 4.01 4.11 -7.46
C TRP A 96 5.10 4.33 -8.48
N GLN A 97 5.44 5.60 -8.67
CA GLN A 97 6.50 6.03 -9.57
C GLN A 97 7.19 7.27 -9.00
N SER A 98 8.42 7.53 -9.40
CA SER A 98 9.07 8.81 -9.10
C SER A 98 8.82 9.86 -10.17
N LYS A 99 8.78 11.13 -9.80
CA LYS A 99 8.82 12.26 -10.75
C LYS A 99 10.22 12.46 -11.34
N SER A 100 11.27 12.08 -10.60
CA SER A 100 12.68 12.24 -10.97
C SER A 100 13.27 11.10 -11.79
N ASN A 101 12.48 10.08 -12.12
CA ASN A 101 12.90 8.79 -12.69
C ASN A 101 13.79 7.92 -11.77
N ARG A 102 13.92 8.28 -10.48
CA ARG A 102 14.49 7.39 -9.47
C ARG A 102 13.58 6.19 -9.20
N MET A 103 14.08 4.98 -9.33
CA MET A 103 13.32 3.81 -8.86
C MET A 103 13.28 3.79 -7.32
N TYR A 104 12.06 3.78 -6.76
CA TYR A 104 11.83 3.52 -5.34
C TYR A 104 11.34 2.08 -5.16
N THR A 105 11.96 1.33 -4.26
CA THR A 105 11.49 0.00 -3.88
C THR A 105 10.75 0.03 -2.53
N ILE A 106 9.96 -1.00 -2.23
CA ILE A 106 9.21 -1.12 -0.97
C ILE A 106 10.12 -1.16 0.27
N GLY A 107 11.38 -1.56 0.12
CA GLY A 107 12.37 -1.63 1.19
C GLY A 107 13.27 -0.39 1.29
N ASP A 108 13.08 0.60 0.43
CA ASP A 108 13.96 1.77 0.40
C ASP A 108 13.84 2.59 1.68
N THR A 109 14.99 3.06 2.14
CA THR A 109 15.11 4.10 3.17
C THR A 109 15.61 5.40 2.52
N ASN A 110 15.37 6.53 3.15
CA ASN A 110 15.57 7.88 2.62
C ASN A 110 14.68 8.20 1.41
N ILE A 111 13.38 7.89 1.53
CA ILE A 111 12.40 8.18 0.49
C ILE A 111 12.13 9.69 0.43
N ASN A 112 12.31 10.29 -0.75
CA ASN A 112 11.83 11.65 -0.98
C ASN A 112 10.34 11.62 -1.28
N GLU A 113 9.54 11.91 -0.26
CA GLU A 113 8.09 11.89 -0.38
C GLU A 113 7.55 12.84 -1.46
N THR A 114 8.22 13.95 -1.75
CA THR A 114 7.73 14.89 -2.77
C THR A 114 7.89 14.34 -4.19
N ASP A 115 8.81 13.39 -4.35
CA ASP A 115 9.18 12.77 -5.61
C ASP A 115 8.34 11.52 -5.93
N ILE A 116 7.98 10.72 -4.92
CA ILE A 116 7.13 9.55 -5.12
C ILE A 116 5.67 9.95 -5.35
N GLU A 117 5.04 9.39 -6.36
CA GLU A 117 3.63 9.52 -6.70
C GLU A 117 2.98 8.14 -6.64
N PHE A 118 1.87 8.04 -5.91
CA PHE A 118 1.09 6.81 -5.83
C PHE A 118 -0.11 6.89 -6.77
N LEU A 119 -0.44 5.75 -7.35
CA LEU A 119 -1.61 5.50 -8.17
C LEU A 119 -2.38 4.34 -7.54
N LEU A 120 -3.70 4.44 -7.51
CA LEU A 120 -4.56 3.42 -6.94
C LEU A 120 -5.68 3.14 -7.95
N VAL A 121 -5.91 1.86 -8.22
CA VAL A 121 -7.06 1.39 -8.97
C VAL A 121 -7.85 0.48 -8.05
N VAL A 122 -9.10 0.84 -7.78
CA VAL A 122 -10.03 0.03 -6.98
C VAL A 122 -10.97 -0.68 -7.94
N ASP A 123 -10.95 -2.01 -7.96
CA ASP A 123 -11.76 -2.78 -8.90
C ASP A 123 -13.19 -2.94 -8.40
N GLY A 124 -14.17 -2.70 -9.28
CA GLY A 124 -15.60 -2.89 -8.99
C GLY A 124 -16.39 -1.63 -8.68
N MET A 125 -15.84 -0.44 -8.97
CA MET A 125 -16.56 0.84 -9.00
C MET A 125 -16.66 1.42 -10.40
#